data_AF-W2LM56-F1
#
_entry.id   AF-W2LM56-F1
#
_cell.length_a   1.000
_cell.length_b   1.000
_cell.length_c   1.000
_cell.angle_alpha   90.00
_cell.angle_beta   90.00
_cell.angle_gamma   90.00
#
_symmetry.space_group_name_H-M   'P 1'
#
loop_
_entity.id
_entity.type
_entity.pdbx_description
1 polymer ?
#
loop_
_entity_poly.entity_id
_entity_poly.type
_entity_poly.pdbx_seq_one_letter_code
_entity_poly.pdbx_strand_id
1 'polypeptide(L)'
;MNDATTSISQRSLSGEKDVEIPEAKPELQMIRCVVPGFDPFEIDISLVDRVDDLKKLLHTERPDYFGDVPADSIRFYLAKRGDEWLSEDSEDIDLLAIGDGSRVRDLLVWQVMPSRHVQAVFKDVPRGNTIHVIALKPMLRCIIPGSRPFGINIDTIMQIGYLKKVIKEEMAGDFDQVDASEIQLYLAKENGKWLPPLSGGAKALMVGEVCPSLGNILARQLMSMTEVGNPFADVFAIHIIVFSPHMNLSAYRDVPSSRRFRWDQLNNILHDAL
;
A
#
# COMPACT_ATOMS: atom_id res chain seq x y z
N MET A 1 -2.49 -51.61 -77.81
CA MET A 1 -1.11 -51.09 -77.97
C MET A 1 -1.20 -49.59 -78.18
N ASN A 2 -0.34 -48.88 -77.45
CA ASN A 2 -0.09 -47.44 -77.33
C ASN A 2 -0.26 -46.64 -78.66
N ASP A 3 -0.63 -45.36 -78.67
CA ASP A 3 0.13 -44.25 -78.08
C ASP A 3 -0.69 -42.96 -77.86
N ALA A 4 -0.10 -42.09 -77.04
CA ALA A 4 -0.59 -40.82 -76.52
C ALA A 4 -0.74 -39.69 -77.54
N THR A 5 -1.64 -38.72 -77.27
CA THR A 5 -1.35 -37.30 -77.46
C THR A 5 -2.17 -36.40 -76.50
N THR A 6 -1.44 -35.40 -76.01
CA THR A 6 -1.65 -34.40 -74.97
C THR A 6 -2.84 -33.46 -75.20
N SER A 7 -3.53 -33.05 -74.12
CA SER A 7 -4.25 -31.78 -74.07
C SER A 7 -3.96 -31.07 -72.76
N ILE A 8 -3.30 -29.93 -72.88
CA ILE A 8 -3.03 -28.97 -71.82
C ILE A 8 -4.32 -28.20 -71.59
N SER A 9 -4.87 -28.24 -70.38
CA SER A 9 -5.92 -27.30 -69.96
C SER A 9 -5.51 -26.59 -68.68
N GLN A 10 -5.72 -25.28 -68.73
CA GLN A 10 -5.06 -24.25 -67.95
C GLN A 10 -5.42 -24.35 -66.47
N ARG A 11 -4.40 -24.19 -65.62
CA ARG A 11 -4.55 -23.81 -64.21
C ARG A 11 -5.24 -22.44 -64.13
N SER A 12 -6.50 -22.42 -63.72
CA SER A 12 -7.09 -21.24 -63.09
C SER A 12 -6.73 -21.28 -61.60
N LEU A 13 -5.69 -20.53 -61.24
CA LEU A 13 -5.38 -20.17 -59.87
C LEU A 13 -6.42 -19.13 -59.42
N SER A 14 -7.54 -19.58 -58.85
CA SER A 14 -8.35 -18.72 -57.99
C SER A 14 -7.65 -18.65 -56.63
N GLY A 15 -6.80 -17.63 -56.47
CA GLY A 15 -6.33 -17.22 -55.16
C GLY A 15 -7.51 -16.61 -54.41
N GLU A 16 -8.21 -17.42 -53.62
CA GLU A 16 -8.84 -16.91 -52.40
C GLU A 16 -7.68 -16.52 -51.48
N LYS A 17 -7.31 -15.24 -51.53
CA LYS A 17 -6.63 -14.64 -50.41
C LYS A 17 -7.65 -14.62 -49.29
N ASP A 18 -7.45 -15.49 -48.30
CA ASP A 18 -7.94 -15.25 -46.95
C ASP A 18 -7.52 -13.82 -46.60
N VAL A 19 -8.49 -12.91 -46.68
CA VAL A 19 -8.33 -11.58 -46.12
C VAL A 19 -8.38 -11.82 -44.62
N GLU A 20 -7.20 -12.00 -44.01
CA GLU A 20 -7.02 -11.76 -42.59
C GLU A 20 -7.50 -10.33 -42.36
N ILE A 21 -8.75 -10.20 -41.90
CA ILE A 21 -9.27 -8.98 -41.32
C ILE A 21 -8.30 -8.69 -40.18
N PRO A 22 -7.57 -7.56 -40.18
CA PRO A 22 -6.71 -7.24 -39.06
C PRO A 22 -7.62 -7.21 -37.84
N GLU A 23 -7.38 -8.11 -36.88
CA GLU A 23 -8.04 -8.02 -35.57
C GLU A 23 -7.84 -6.59 -35.10
N ALA A 24 -8.94 -5.85 -34.99
CA ALA A 24 -8.91 -4.48 -34.56
C ALA A 24 -8.15 -4.46 -33.24
N LYS A 25 -7.00 -3.78 -33.23
CA LYS A 25 -6.16 -3.67 -32.06
C LYS A 25 -7.06 -3.17 -30.92
N PRO A 26 -7.20 -3.91 -29.81
CA PRO A 26 -8.13 -3.53 -28.75
C PRO A 26 -7.83 -2.08 -28.34
N GLU A 27 -8.87 -1.25 -28.28
CA GLU A 27 -8.71 0.14 -27.85
C GLU A 27 -8.08 0.14 -26.45
N LEU A 28 -6.96 0.86 -26.31
CA LEU A 28 -6.28 0.98 -25.03
C LEU A 28 -7.23 1.61 -24.01
N GLN A 29 -7.54 0.85 -22.97
CA GLN A 29 -8.28 1.32 -21.82
C GLN A 29 -7.33 1.39 -20.63
N MET A 30 -6.97 2.62 -20.26
CA MET A 30 -6.13 2.89 -19.10
C MET A 30 -7.01 3.24 -17.90
N ILE A 31 -6.67 2.71 -16.73
CA ILE A 31 -7.15 3.26 -15.46
C ILE A 31 -5.96 3.78 -14.67
N ARG A 32 -6.22 4.79 -13.85
CA ARG A 32 -5.26 5.37 -12.91
C ARG A 32 -5.55 4.87 -11.50
N CYS A 33 -4.55 4.24 -10.91
CA CYS A 33 -4.58 3.68 -9.58
C CYS A 33 -3.73 4.54 -8.64
N VAL A 34 -4.12 4.60 -7.37
CA VAL A 34 -3.29 5.16 -6.30
C VAL A 34 -3.15 4.12 -5.19
N VAL A 35 -1.94 4.01 -4.64
CA VAL A 35 -1.61 3.20 -3.48
C VAL A 35 -1.14 4.15 -2.38
N PRO A 36 -1.68 4.11 -1.17
CA PRO A 36 -1.22 4.98 -0.10
C PRO A 36 0.27 4.80 0.16
N GLY A 37 1.03 5.90 0.17
CA GLY A 37 2.49 5.90 0.27
C GLY A 37 3.23 5.99 -1.09
N PHE A 38 2.50 6.05 -2.21
CA PHE A 38 3.06 6.10 -3.55
C PHE A 38 2.31 7.08 -4.45
N ASP A 39 2.99 7.56 -5.48
CA ASP A 39 2.37 8.41 -6.50
C ASP A 39 1.36 7.61 -7.36
N PRO A 40 0.31 8.27 -7.89
CA PRO A 40 -0.61 7.63 -8.82
C PRO A 40 0.09 7.10 -10.07
N PHE A 41 -0.44 6.02 -10.63
CA PHE A 41 0.09 5.42 -11.85
C PHE A 41 -1.03 4.85 -12.71
N GLU A 42 -0.76 4.72 -14.01
CA GLU A 42 -1.69 4.13 -14.97
C GLU A 42 -1.40 2.64 -15.19
N ILE A 43 -2.45 1.88 -15.47
CA ILE A 43 -2.40 0.46 -15.84
C ILE A 43 -3.36 0.20 -17.01
N ASP A 44 -2.88 -0.57 -17.98
CA ASP A 44 -3.67 -1.01 -19.13
C ASP A 44 -4.57 -2.18 -18.73
N ILE A 45 -5.88 -2.01 -18.92
CA ILE A 45 -6.89 -3.03 -18.59
C ILE A 45 -7.56 -3.63 -19.83
N SER A 46 -7.06 -3.32 -21.03
CA SER A 46 -7.67 -3.71 -22.30
C SER A 46 -7.80 -5.24 -22.47
N LEU A 47 -6.85 -5.99 -21.91
CA LEU A 47 -6.81 -7.45 -21.98
C LEU A 47 -7.20 -8.14 -20.66
N VAL A 48 -7.68 -7.36 -19.69
CA VAL A 48 -8.01 -7.88 -18.36
C VAL A 48 -9.51 -8.17 -18.29
N ASP A 49 -9.84 -9.44 -18.06
CA ASP A 49 -11.24 -9.87 -17.97
C ASP A 49 -11.84 -9.57 -16.58
N ARG A 50 -11.22 -10.12 -15.53
CA ARG A 50 -11.74 -10.06 -14.16
C ARG A 50 -10.87 -9.24 -13.23
N VAL A 51 -11.48 -8.70 -12.19
CA VAL A 51 -10.79 -7.89 -11.18
C VAL A 51 -9.67 -8.69 -10.49
N ASP A 52 -9.84 -10.00 -10.30
CA ASP A 52 -8.74 -10.83 -9.78
C ASP A 52 -7.53 -10.90 -10.71
N ASP A 53 -7.75 -10.87 -12.02
CA ASP A 53 -6.65 -10.83 -12.99
C ASP A 53 -5.99 -9.45 -13.00
N LEU A 54 -6.75 -8.37 -12.78
CA LEU A 54 -6.19 -7.04 -12.55
C LEU A 54 -5.28 -6.99 -11.31
N LYS A 55 -5.67 -7.66 -10.22
CA LYS A 55 -4.83 -7.75 -9.02
C LYS A 55 -3.52 -8.50 -9.29
N LYS A 56 -3.58 -9.61 -10.04
CA LYS A 56 -2.38 -10.35 -10.47
C LYS A 56 -1.50 -9.49 -11.38
N LEU A 57 -2.11 -8.74 -12.29
CA LEU A 57 -1.39 -7.82 -13.17
C LEU A 57 -0.65 -6.75 -12.36
N LEU A 58 -1.30 -6.11 -11.39
CA LEU A 58 -0.63 -5.18 -10.48
C LEU A 58 0.53 -5.81 -9.72
N HIS A 59 0.34 -7.03 -9.22
CA HIS A 59 1.41 -7.75 -8.53
C HIS A 59 2.62 -8.00 -9.45
N THR A 60 2.39 -8.27 -10.74
CA THR A 60 3.45 -8.51 -11.73
C THR A 60 4.11 -7.22 -12.22
N GLU A 61 3.33 -6.17 -12.50
CA GLU A 61 3.84 -4.92 -13.08
C GLU A 61 4.35 -3.92 -12.03
N ARG A 62 3.85 -4.01 -10.79
CA ARG A 62 4.23 -3.16 -9.66
C ARG A 62 4.72 -4.00 -8.47
N PRO A 63 5.76 -4.85 -8.64
CA PRO A 63 6.31 -5.64 -7.54
C PRO A 63 6.92 -4.76 -6.44
N ASP A 64 7.30 -3.52 -6.77
CA ASP A 64 7.71 -2.49 -5.81
C ASP A 64 6.58 -2.05 -4.86
N TYR A 65 5.32 -2.14 -5.29
CA TYR A 65 4.17 -1.75 -4.48
C TYR A 65 3.49 -2.96 -3.82
N PHE A 66 3.45 -4.10 -4.51
CA PHE A 66 2.66 -5.26 -4.12
C PHE A 66 3.41 -6.60 -4.12
N GLY A 67 4.70 -6.65 -4.45
CA GLY A 67 5.45 -7.91 -4.53
C GLY A 67 5.64 -8.60 -3.17
N ASP A 68 5.35 -7.90 -2.08
CA ASP A 68 5.37 -8.40 -0.71
C ASP A 68 4.05 -9.04 -0.26
N VAL A 69 2.96 -8.94 -1.04
CA VAL A 69 1.62 -9.44 -0.69
C VAL A 69 1.06 -10.38 -1.75
N PRO A 70 0.28 -11.39 -1.37
CA PRO A 70 -0.54 -12.13 -2.32
C PRO A 70 -1.49 -11.20 -3.09
N ALA A 71 -1.66 -11.46 -4.40
CA ALA A 71 -2.53 -10.63 -5.24
C ALA A 71 -3.98 -10.59 -4.73
N ASP A 72 -4.52 -11.69 -4.20
CA ASP A 72 -5.89 -11.80 -3.69
C ASP A 72 -6.15 -10.92 -2.47
N SER A 73 -5.11 -10.63 -1.69
CA SER A 73 -5.16 -9.73 -0.53
C SER A 73 -5.28 -8.25 -0.86
N ILE A 74 -5.01 -7.87 -2.12
CA ILE A 74 -5.17 -6.50 -2.59
C ILE A 74 -6.67 -6.18 -2.60
N ARG A 75 -7.07 -5.07 -1.97
CA ARG A 75 -8.44 -4.55 -2.01
C ARG A 75 -8.49 -3.32 -2.90
N PHE A 76 -9.46 -3.29 -3.81
CA PHE A 76 -9.74 -2.12 -4.63
C PHE A 76 -10.99 -1.42 -4.14
N TYR A 77 -10.94 -0.10 -4.13
CA TYR A 77 -12.09 0.77 -3.90
C TYR A 77 -12.17 1.77 -5.05
N LEU A 78 -13.38 2.03 -5.54
CA LEU A 78 -13.56 3.13 -6.51
C LEU A 78 -13.26 4.46 -5.82
N ALA A 79 -12.41 5.27 -6.43
CA ALA A 79 -11.99 6.56 -5.88
C ALA A 79 -13.04 7.65 -6.14
N LYS A 80 -14.26 7.47 -5.62
CA LYS A 80 -15.38 8.40 -5.85
C LYS A 80 -16.25 8.68 -4.62
N ARG A 81 -16.74 9.92 -4.51
CA ARG A 81 -17.74 10.39 -3.55
C ARG A 81 -19.09 10.49 -4.25
N GLY A 82 -19.95 9.49 -4.05
CA GLY A 82 -21.19 9.37 -4.83
C GLY A 82 -20.86 9.14 -6.31
N ASP A 83 -21.09 10.14 -7.14
CA ASP A 83 -20.81 10.13 -8.58
C ASP A 83 -19.59 10.97 -8.98
N GLU A 84 -18.98 11.67 -8.03
CA GLU A 84 -17.79 12.49 -8.27
C GLU A 84 -16.51 11.69 -8.06
N TRP A 85 -15.68 11.62 -9.10
CA TRP A 85 -14.38 10.96 -9.03
C TRP A 85 -13.30 11.86 -8.45
N LEU A 86 -12.31 11.24 -7.81
CA LEU A 86 -11.20 11.96 -7.22
C LEU A 86 -10.27 12.47 -8.33
N SER A 87 -10.01 13.77 -8.35
CA SER A 87 -9.05 14.38 -9.27
C SER A 87 -7.61 14.07 -8.82
N GLU A 88 -6.73 13.84 -9.78
CA GLU A 88 -5.29 13.70 -9.54
C GLU A 88 -4.67 14.98 -8.94
N ASP A 89 -5.23 16.14 -9.28
CA ASP A 89 -4.77 17.46 -8.80
C ASP A 89 -5.32 17.81 -7.40
N SER A 90 -5.99 16.87 -6.74
CA SER A 90 -6.54 17.08 -5.40
C SER A 90 -5.45 16.96 -4.33
N GLU A 91 -5.47 17.84 -3.33
CA GLU A 91 -4.64 17.70 -2.11
C GLU A 91 -4.83 16.35 -1.39
N ASP A 92 -5.98 15.70 -1.59
CA ASP A 92 -6.24 14.36 -1.08
C ASP A 92 -5.24 13.33 -1.63
N ILE A 93 -4.73 13.53 -2.86
CA ILE A 93 -3.72 12.69 -3.51
C ILE A 93 -2.34 12.93 -2.92
N ASP A 94 -1.97 14.18 -2.67
CA ASP A 94 -0.70 14.50 -2.02
C ASP A 94 -0.62 13.87 -0.62
N LEU A 95 -1.73 13.90 0.12
CA LEU A 95 -1.84 13.27 1.43
C LEU A 95 -1.77 11.74 1.33
N LEU A 96 -2.47 11.15 0.36
CA LEU A 96 -2.40 9.72 0.09
C LEU A 96 -0.99 9.26 -0.28
N ALA A 97 -0.26 10.04 -1.08
CA ALA A 97 1.10 9.73 -1.50
C ALA A 97 2.09 9.71 -0.33
N ILE A 98 1.85 10.51 0.73
CA ILE A 98 2.62 10.41 1.99
C ILE A 98 2.02 9.41 2.99
N GLY A 99 1.00 8.64 2.57
CA GLY A 99 0.36 7.60 3.36
C GLY A 99 -0.70 8.08 4.34
N ASP A 100 -1.06 9.36 4.32
CA ASP A 100 -2.16 9.93 5.11
C ASP A 100 -3.46 9.86 4.33
N GLY A 101 -4.31 8.90 4.66
CA GLY A 101 -5.64 8.81 4.09
C GLY A 101 -6.76 9.38 4.96
N SER A 102 -6.45 10.23 5.94
CA SER A 102 -7.46 10.82 6.85
C SER A 102 -8.65 11.45 6.11
N ARG A 103 -8.38 12.16 5.00
CA ARG A 103 -9.37 12.83 4.14
C ARG A 103 -10.04 11.96 3.09
N VAL A 104 -9.57 10.72 2.90
CA VAL A 104 -10.08 9.79 1.88
C VAL A 104 -10.64 8.50 2.48
N ARG A 105 -10.75 8.41 3.80
CA ARG A 105 -11.42 7.27 4.47
C ARG A 105 -12.84 7.06 3.96
N ASP A 106 -13.52 8.16 3.67
CA ASP A 106 -14.87 8.19 3.10
C ASP A 106 -14.94 7.63 1.67
N LEU A 107 -13.81 7.51 0.96
CA LEU A 107 -13.74 6.86 -0.36
C LEU A 107 -13.70 5.33 -0.26
N LEU A 108 -13.42 4.76 0.90
CA LEU A 108 -13.32 3.30 1.11
C LEU A 108 -14.70 2.64 1.27
N VAL A 109 -15.68 3.08 0.50
CA VAL A 109 -17.08 2.64 0.55
C VAL A 109 -17.36 1.63 -0.56
N TRP A 110 -16.90 1.91 -1.78
CA TRP A 110 -17.23 1.13 -2.96
C TRP A 110 -16.16 0.08 -3.27
N GLN A 111 -16.06 -0.93 -2.41
CA GLN A 111 -15.13 -2.04 -2.64
C GLN A 111 -15.48 -2.77 -3.95
N VAL A 112 -14.49 -2.90 -4.84
CA VAL A 112 -14.64 -3.63 -6.10
C VAL A 112 -14.49 -5.13 -5.83
N MET A 113 -15.50 -5.90 -6.26
CA MET A 113 -15.52 -7.33 -6.01
C MET A 113 -14.61 -8.09 -7.00
N PRO A 114 -13.76 -9.00 -6.50
CA PRO A 114 -12.92 -9.96 -7.26
C PRO A 114 -13.54 -10.54 -8.54
N SER A 115 -14.79 -10.98 -8.42
CA SER A 115 -15.48 -11.73 -9.46
C SER A 115 -16.06 -10.86 -10.57
N ARG A 116 -16.04 -9.53 -10.45
CA ARG A 116 -16.61 -8.62 -11.45
C ARG A 116 -15.74 -8.55 -12.70
N HIS A 117 -16.39 -8.37 -13.84
CA HIS A 117 -15.71 -8.06 -15.10
C HIS A 117 -15.19 -6.62 -15.03
N VAL A 118 -13.90 -6.44 -15.33
CA VAL A 118 -13.20 -5.15 -15.32
C VAL A 118 -13.89 -4.16 -16.25
N GLN A 119 -14.26 -4.62 -17.44
CA GLN A 119 -15.00 -3.83 -18.42
C GLN A 119 -16.36 -3.31 -17.92
N ALA A 120 -17.02 -4.04 -17.01
CA ALA A 120 -18.27 -3.60 -16.41
C ALA A 120 -18.04 -2.61 -15.25
N VAL A 121 -16.95 -2.77 -14.51
CA VAL A 121 -16.60 -1.87 -13.40
C VAL A 121 -16.13 -0.51 -13.92
N PHE A 122 -15.34 -0.50 -15.00
CA PHE A 122 -14.66 0.69 -15.51
C PHE A 122 -15.22 1.19 -16.86
N LYS A 123 -16.46 0.81 -17.19
CA LYS A 123 -17.08 1.16 -18.48
C LYS A 123 -17.17 2.67 -18.72
N ASP A 124 -17.60 3.40 -17.69
CA ASP A 124 -17.98 4.80 -17.78
C ASP A 124 -17.08 5.70 -16.93
N VAL A 125 -15.81 5.29 -16.76
CA VAL A 125 -14.87 6.10 -16.00
C VAL A 125 -14.42 7.34 -16.78
N PRO A 126 -14.30 8.52 -16.13
CA PRO A 126 -13.77 9.71 -16.77
C PRO A 126 -12.35 9.51 -17.27
N ARG A 127 -12.02 10.06 -18.44
CA ARG A 127 -10.65 10.13 -18.94
C ARG A 127 -9.95 11.39 -18.40
N GLY A 128 -8.61 11.43 -18.46
CA GLY A 128 -7.81 12.58 -18.03
C GLY A 128 -7.31 12.44 -16.59
N ASN A 129 -7.14 13.57 -15.88
CA ASN A 129 -6.56 13.66 -14.53
C ASN A 129 -7.53 13.18 -13.42
N THR A 130 -7.97 11.93 -13.53
CA THR A 130 -8.88 11.28 -12.57
C THR A 130 -8.22 10.03 -12.00
N ILE A 131 -8.33 9.86 -10.69
CA ILE A 131 -8.03 8.60 -10.00
C ILE A 131 -9.28 7.71 -10.06
N HIS A 132 -9.08 6.47 -10.44
CA HIS A 132 -10.14 5.49 -10.62
C HIS A 132 -10.23 4.54 -9.43
N VAL A 133 -9.08 4.08 -8.96
CA VAL A 133 -8.99 3.02 -7.95
C VAL A 133 -8.03 3.43 -6.85
N ILE A 134 -8.47 3.28 -5.60
CA ILE A 134 -7.58 3.20 -4.45
C ILE A 134 -7.29 1.72 -4.21
N ALA A 135 -6.03 1.33 -4.39
CA ALA A 135 -5.58 -0.02 -4.15
C ALA A 135 -4.89 -0.11 -2.78
N LEU A 136 -5.40 -1.00 -1.93
CA LEU A 136 -4.94 -1.18 -0.57
C LEU A 136 -4.37 -2.58 -0.38
N LYS A 137 -3.26 -2.66 0.34
CA LYS A 137 -2.72 -3.92 0.89
C LYS A 137 -2.87 -3.97 2.42
N PRO A 138 -2.96 -5.16 3.02
CA PRO A 138 -3.08 -5.32 4.47
C PRO A 138 -1.77 -4.96 5.17
N MET A 139 -1.65 -3.70 5.60
CA MET A 139 -0.46 -3.20 6.27
C MET A 139 -0.72 -2.83 7.72
N LEU A 140 0.20 -3.27 8.57
CA LEU A 140 0.37 -2.79 9.93
C LEU A 140 1.35 -1.63 9.90
N ARG A 141 0.83 -0.41 10.07
CA ARG A 141 1.71 0.74 10.28
C ARG A 141 2.28 0.73 11.68
N CYS A 142 3.60 0.66 11.74
CA CYS A 142 4.40 0.71 12.94
C CYS A 142 5.09 2.06 13.02
N ILE A 143 5.40 2.50 14.25
CA ILE A 143 6.26 3.66 14.48
C ILE A 143 7.26 3.33 15.58
N ILE A 144 8.52 3.66 15.32
CA ILE A 144 9.54 3.74 16.36
C ILE A 144 9.61 5.22 16.80
N PRO A 145 9.54 5.53 18.09
CA PRO A 145 9.72 6.90 18.56
C PRO A 145 11.03 7.50 18.05
N GLY A 146 10.99 8.73 17.51
CA GLY A 146 12.12 9.39 16.86
C GLY A 146 12.29 9.02 15.39
N SER A 147 11.43 8.17 14.83
CA SER A 147 11.49 7.73 13.43
C SER A 147 10.17 7.97 12.69
N ARG A 148 10.22 7.77 11.37
CA ARG A 148 9.03 7.84 10.51
C ARG A 148 8.20 6.56 10.65
N PRO A 149 6.86 6.63 10.52
CA PRO A 149 6.05 5.43 10.42
C PRO A 149 6.48 4.58 9.21
N PHE A 150 6.42 3.27 9.38
CA PHE A 150 6.70 2.29 8.34
C PHE A 150 5.61 1.22 8.32
N GLY A 151 5.42 0.54 7.20
CA GLY A 151 4.36 -0.45 7.03
C GLY A 151 4.93 -1.87 6.98
N ILE A 152 4.25 -2.81 7.61
CA ILE A 152 4.57 -4.24 7.55
C ILE A 152 3.36 -4.98 6.97
N ASN A 153 3.57 -5.81 5.95
CA ASN A 153 2.54 -6.72 5.48
C ASN A 153 2.20 -7.75 6.57
N ILE A 154 0.90 -7.93 6.87
CA ILE A 154 0.48 -8.90 7.88
C ILE A 154 -0.09 -10.22 7.38
N ASP A 155 -0.27 -10.39 6.07
CA ASP A 155 -0.93 -11.61 5.55
C ASP A 155 -0.21 -12.90 5.95
N THR A 156 1.11 -12.82 6.10
CA THR A 156 1.96 -13.95 6.49
C THR A 156 2.28 -13.97 7.99
N ILE A 157 1.86 -12.95 8.75
CA ILE A 157 2.27 -12.75 10.15
C ILE A 157 1.18 -13.22 11.11
N MET A 158 1.27 -14.49 11.51
CA MET A 158 0.32 -15.10 12.46
C MET A 158 0.79 -15.06 13.92
N GLN A 159 2.07 -14.75 14.17
CA GLN A 159 2.67 -14.82 15.49
C GLN A 159 3.45 -13.55 15.82
N ILE A 160 3.32 -13.08 17.06
CA ILE A 160 3.99 -11.85 17.52
C ILE A 160 5.51 -11.98 17.49
N GLY A 161 6.05 -13.17 17.81
CA GLY A 161 7.49 -13.43 17.73
C GLY A 161 8.04 -13.28 16.31
N TYR A 162 7.24 -13.65 15.31
CA TYR A 162 7.61 -13.45 13.90
C TYR A 162 7.51 -11.97 13.50
N LEU A 163 6.46 -11.26 13.94
CA LEU A 163 6.35 -9.81 13.75
C LEU A 163 7.59 -9.06 14.26
N LYS A 164 8.07 -9.40 15.47
CA LYS A 164 9.27 -8.77 16.03
C LYS A 164 10.53 -9.02 15.19
N LYS A 165 10.67 -10.22 14.60
CA LYS A 165 11.79 -10.52 13.70
C LYS A 165 11.71 -9.69 12.41
N VAL A 166 10.53 -9.61 11.81
CA VAL A 166 10.30 -8.78 10.62
C VAL A 166 10.59 -7.31 10.91
N ILE A 167 10.14 -6.78 12.05
CA ILE A 167 10.46 -5.41 12.48
C ILE A 167 11.97 -5.19 12.59
N LYS A 168 12.69 -6.15 13.21
CA LYS A 168 14.15 -6.08 13.36
C LYS A 168 14.84 -6.09 12.00
N GLU A 169 14.38 -6.89 11.05
CA GLU A 169 14.95 -6.97 9.70
C GLU A 169 14.68 -5.68 8.90
N GLU A 170 13.44 -5.19 8.93
CA GLU A 170 13.02 -3.96 8.23
C GLU A 170 13.74 -2.72 8.76
N MET A 171 13.92 -2.66 10.09
CA MET A 171 14.53 -1.53 10.80
C MET A 171 15.87 -1.93 11.41
N ALA A 172 16.69 -2.66 10.64
CA ALA A 172 17.96 -3.24 11.11
C ALA A 172 18.92 -2.19 11.73
N GLY A 173 18.88 -0.94 11.26
CA GLY A 173 19.68 0.14 11.85
C GLY A 173 19.25 0.55 13.26
N ASP A 174 17.96 0.41 13.60
CA ASP A 174 17.42 0.78 14.92
C ASP A 174 17.46 -0.37 15.94
N PHE A 175 17.67 -1.62 15.49
CA PHE A 175 17.61 -2.84 16.31
C PHE A 175 18.79 -3.80 16.12
N ASP A 176 19.93 -3.34 15.60
CA ASP A 176 21.11 -4.16 15.33
C ASP A 176 21.60 -4.94 16.58
N GLN A 177 21.64 -4.27 17.73
CA GLN A 177 22.08 -4.81 19.02
C GLN A 177 20.95 -5.37 19.90
N VAL A 178 19.70 -5.34 19.45
CA VAL A 178 18.53 -5.72 20.24
C VAL A 178 18.06 -7.10 19.83
N ASP A 179 17.88 -8.04 20.77
CA ASP A 179 17.30 -9.33 20.39
C ASP A 179 15.82 -9.13 19.99
N ALA A 180 15.36 -9.83 18.95
CA ALA A 180 13.98 -9.67 18.49
C ALA A 180 12.97 -9.97 19.61
N SER A 181 13.28 -10.85 20.57
CA SER A 181 12.41 -11.13 21.72
C SER A 181 12.25 -9.95 22.66
N GLU A 182 13.27 -9.07 22.75
CA GLU A 182 13.32 -7.90 23.61
C GLU A 182 12.54 -6.71 23.05
N ILE A 183 12.24 -6.70 21.75
CA ILE A 183 11.41 -5.67 21.12
C ILE A 183 10.03 -5.68 21.78
N GLN A 184 9.60 -4.52 22.27
CA GLN A 184 8.29 -4.34 22.89
C GLN A 184 7.34 -3.69 21.87
N LEU A 185 6.16 -4.28 21.72
CA LEU A 185 5.13 -3.80 20.81
C LEU A 185 3.94 -3.31 21.62
N TYR A 186 3.40 -2.15 21.29
CA TYR A 186 2.24 -1.56 21.95
C TYR A 186 1.18 -1.20 20.93
N LEU A 187 -0.09 -1.44 21.24
CA LEU A 187 -1.18 -0.99 20.39
C LEU A 187 -1.28 0.53 20.43
N ALA A 188 -1.19 1.17 19.26
CA ALA A 188 -1.33 2.60 19.10
C ALA A 188 -2.81 3.02 19.15
N LYS A 189 -3.48 2.76 20.28
CA LYS A 189 -4.87 3.15 20.52
C LYS A 189 -4.99 4.19 21.62
N GLU A 190 -5.62 5.31 21.28
CA GLU A 190 -6.03 6.34 22.24
C GLU A 190 -7.55 6.30 22.38
N ASN A 191 -8.06 6.13 23.60
CA ASN A 191 -9.50 6.02 23.88
C ASN A 191 -10.24 4.99 23.01
N GLY A 192 -9.57 3.86 22.72
CA GLY A 192 -10.10 2.76 21.91
C GLY A 192 -10.04 2.97 20.39
N LYS A 193 -9.60 4.15 19.92
CA LYS A 193 -9.43 4.46 18.49
C LYS A 193 -7.96 4.37 18.08
N TRP A 194 -7.70 3.94 16.85
CA TRP A 194 -6.34 3.93 16.32
C TRP A 194 -5.77 5.35 16.19
N LEU A 195 -4.47 5.48 16.39
CA LEU A 195 -3.78 6.77 16.40
C LEU A 195 -3.61 7.30 14.96
N PRO A 196 -4.20 8.46 14.61
CA PRO A 196 -4.01 9.05 13.28
C PRO A 196 -2.57 9.54 13.08
N PRO A 197 -1.97 9.44 11.87
CA PRO A 197 -0.58 9.83 11.62
C PRO A 197 -0.26 11.30 11.90
N LEU A 198 -1.25 12.20 11.75
CA LEU A 198 -1.09 13.63 11.98
C LEU A 198 -1.59 14.11 13.35
N SER A 199 -2.02 13.20 14.22
CA SER A 199 -2.40 13.53 15.59
C SER A 199 -1.22 14.12 16.37
N GLY A 200 -1.50 14.91 17.41
CA GLY A 200 -0.46 15.43 18.30
C GLY A 200 0.41 14.31 18.89
N GLY A 201 -0.20 13.19 19.27
CA GLY A 201 0.51 12.02 19.77
C GLY A 201 1.42 11.35 18.73
N ALA A 202 0.95 11.17 17.49
CA ALA A 202 1.77 10.63 16.41
C ALA A 202 2.94 11.57 16.06
N LYS A 203 2.70 12.89 16.03
CA LYS A 203 3.75 13.89 15.81
C LYS A 203 4.81 13.87 16.90
N ALA A 204 4.40 13.80 18.17
CA ALA A 204 5.32 13.66 19.29
C ALA A 204 6.16 12.38 19.18
N LEU A 205 5.54 11.25 18.81
CA LEU A 205 6.27 10.00 18.57
C LEU A 205 7.28 10.14 17.44
N MET A 206 6.93 10.77 16.32
CA MET A 206 7.85 10.94 15.19
C MET A 206 9.12 11.74 15.55
N VAL A 207 9.07 12.59 16.58
CA VAL A 207 10.23 13.36 17.07
C VAL A 207 10.84 12.80 18.36
N GLY A 208 10.33 11.68 18.89
CA GLY A 208 10.88 11.01 20.07
C GLY A 208 10.51 11.68 21.41
N GLU A 209 9.37 12.38 21.44
CA GLU A 209 8.87 13.07 22.63
C GLU A 209 7.79 12.28 23.36
N VAL A 210 7.76 12.40 24.68
CA VAL A 210 6.67 11.89 25.52
C VAL A 210 5.49 12.84 25.44
N CYS A 211 4.34 12.44 24.89
CA CYS A 211 3.10 13.20 25.03
C CYS A 211 2.25 12.70 26.22
N PRO A 212 1.38 13.52 26.84
CA PRO A 212 0.54 13.11 27.96
C PRO A 212 -0.32 11.87 27.69
N SER A 213 -0.75 11.69 26.44
CA SER A 213 -1.54 10.53 26.02
C SER A 213 -0.72 9.25 25.85
N LEU A 214 0.60 9.36 25.74
CA LEU A 214 1.49 8.22 25.50
C LEU A 214 1.45 7.22 26.66
N GLY A 215 1.36 7.68 27.91
CA GLY A 215 1.25 6.78 29.08
C GLY A 215 0.06 5.83 28.98
N ASN A 216 -1.09 6.32 28.49
CA ASN A 216 -2.28 5.48 28.28
C ASN A 216 -2.11 4.51 27.11
N ILE A 217 -1.39 4.91 26.06
CA ILE A 217 -1.12 4.07 24.89
C ILE A 217 -0.13 2.95 25.24
N LEU A 218 0.94 3.27 25.97
CA LEU A 218 1.96 2.31 26.42
C LEU A 218 1.46 1.36 27.52
N ALA A 219 0.29 1.59 28.11
CA ALA A 219 -0.34 0.61 29.01
C ALA A 219 -0.82 -0.65 28.27
N ARG A 220 -0.87 -0.63 26.92
CA ARG A 220 -1.43 -1.71 26.10
C ARG A 220 -0.35 -2.42 25.28
N GLN A 221 0.48 -3.17 25.98
CA GLN A 221 1.44 -4.04 25.32
C GLN A 221 0.70 -5.09 24.49
N LEU A 222 1.08 -5.22 23.22
CA LEU A 222 0.56 -6.22 22.31
C LEU A 222 1.15 -7.58 22.70
N MET A 223 0.30 -8.55 23.02
CA MET A 223 0.73 -9.90 23.42
C MET A 223 0.37 -10.95 22.36
N SER A 224 -0.66 -10.69 21.55
CA SER A 224 -1.13 -11.58 20.47
C SER A 224 -1.53 -10.81 19.22
N MET A 225 -1.31 -11.40 18.04
CA MET A 225 -1.78 -10.85 16.76
C MET A 225 -3.31 -10.71 16.69
N THR A 226 -4.05 -11.49 17.47
CA THR A 226 -5.52 -11.38 17.54
C THR A 226 -6.00 -10.04 18.08
N GLU A 227 -5.20 -9.33 18.87
CA GLU A 227 -5.55 -8.03 19.45
C GLU A 227 -5.46 -6.87 18.45
N VAL A 228 -4.66 -7.04 17.38
CA VAL A 228 -4.62 -6.10 16.25
C VAL A 228 -5.99 -6.08 15.56
N GLY A 229 -6.67 -7.24 15.50
CA GLY A 229 -7.96 -7.38 14.85
C GLY A 229 -7.86 -7.23 13.33
N ASN A 230 -8.82 -6.54 12.72
CA ASN A 230 -8.83 -6.32 11.27
C ASN A 230 -7.85 -5.18 10.89
N PRO A 231 -6.75 -5.43 10.15
CA PRO A 231 -5.81 -4.39 9.71
C PRO A 231 -6.45 -3.36 8.78
N PHE A 232 -7.61 -3.69 8.19
CA PHE A 232 -8.37 -2.77 7.37
C PHE A 232 -9.35 -1.89 8.17
N ALA A 233 -9.48 -2.08 9.49
CA ALA A 233 -10.42 -1.29 10.29
C ALA A 233 -10.02 0.19 10.41
N ASP A 234 -8.75 0.53 10.20
CA ASP A 234 -8.27 1.90 9.99
C ASP A 234 -6.96 1.88 9.19
N VAL A 235 -7.10 1.62 7.89
CA VAL A 235 -5.98 1.45 6.92
C VAL A 235 -5.05 2.65 6.79
N PHE A 236 -5.27 3.76 7.51
CA PHE A 236 -4.43 4.94 7.50
C PHE A 236 -3.86 5.28 8.88
N ALA A 237 -4.27 4.60 9.94
CA ALA A 237 -3.74 4.86 11.26
C ALA A 237 -2.38 4.20 11.50
N ILE A 238 -1.71 4.67 12.55
CA ILE A 238 -0.63 3.95 13.22
C ILE A 238 -1.28 2.87 14.08
N HIS A 239 -0.81 1.64 13.95
CA HIS A 239 -1.35 0.47 14.63
C HIS A 239 -0.46 0.04 15.80
N ILE A 240 0.86 0.12 15.63
CA ILE A 240 1.83 -0.35 16.62
C ILE A 240 2.87 0.71 16.90
N ILE A 241 3.18 0.89 18.18
CA ILE A 241 4.39 1.57 18.62
C ILE A 241 5.42 0.51 19.00
N VAL A 242 6.62 0.65 18.46
CA VAL A 242 7.72 -0.29 18.62
C VAL A 242 8.78 0.34 19.52
N PHE A 243 9.15 -0.35 20.58
CA PHE A 243 10.21 0.06 21.51
C PHE A 243 11.30 -0.99 21.59
N SER A 244 12.54 -0.52 21.73
CA SER A 244 13.63 -1.34 22.28
C SER A 244 13.78 -1.06 23.78
N PRO A 245 14.34 -2.00 24.56
CA PRO A 245 14.66 -1.77 25.97
C PRO A 245 15.72 -0.68 26.19
N HIS A 246 16.42 -0.24 25.13
CA HIS A 246 17.46 0.79 25.19
C HIS A 246 16.95 2.19 24.80
N MET A 247 15.68 2.33 24.40
CA MET A 247 15.08 3.62 24.07
C MET A 247 14.67 4.38 25.33
N ASN A 248 15.10 5.65 25.43
CA ASN A 248 14.67 6.59 26.48
C ASN A 248 13.98 7.79 25.83
N LEU A 249 12.67 7.93 25.97
CA LEU A 249 11.96 9.08 25.38
C LEU A 249 12.38 10.39 26.04
N SER A 250 12.48 11.45 25.24
CA SER A 250 12.76 12.80 25.74
C SER A 250 11.49 13.47 26.28
N ALA A 251 11.63 14.26 27.36
CA ALA A 251 10.51 15.02 27.91
C ALA A 251 10.02 16.05 26.87
N TYR A 252 8.70 16.15 26.69
CA TYR A 252 8.07 17.14 25.82
C TYR A 252 8.62 18.54 26.12
N ARG A 253 9.27 19.15 25.15
CA ARG A 253 9.60 20.57 25.18
C ARG A 253 8.96 21.15 23.93
N ASP A 254 8.20 22.22 24.06
CA ASP A 254 7.66 22.99 22.92
C ASP A 254 8.82 23.58 22.09
N VAL A 255 9.52 22.74 21.34
CA VAL A 255 10.63 23.10 20.46
C VAL A 255 10.11 23.02 19.02
N PRO A 256 10.32 24.07 18.20
CA PRO A 256 9.87 24.07 16.81
C PRO A 256 10.36 22.83 16.06
N SER A 257 9.42 22.14 15.41
CA SER A 257 9.48 20.80 14.83
C SER A 257 10.41 20.63 13.61
N SER A 258 11.45 21.45 13.46
CA SER A 258 12.26 21.50 12.22
C SER A 258 13.53 20.64 12.23
N ARG A 259 13.75 19.79 13.25
CA ARG A 259 14.89 18.86 13.27
C ARG A 259 14.41 17.42 13.43
N ARG A 260 14.63 16.60 12.39
CA ARG A 260 14.54 15.14 12.46
C ARG A 260 15.53 14.67 13.53
N PHE A 261 15.05 14.18 14.66
CA PHE A 261 15.92 13.67 15.72
C PHE A 261 16.22 12.20 15.44
N ARG A 262 17.38 11.91 14.85
CA ARG A 262 17.89 10.53 14.81
C ARG A 262 18.49 10.18 16.17
N TRP A 263 18.16 9.01 16.69
CA TRP A 263 18.62 8.53 18.00
C TRP A 263 20.15 8.50 18.09
N ASP A 264 20.82 8.12 17.00
CA ASP A 264 22.29 8.16 16.84
C ASP A 264 22.87 9.56 17.09
N GLN A 265 22.17 10.62 16.65
CA GLN A 265 22.63 11.99 16.83
C GLN A 265 22.48 12.46 18.28
N LEU A 266 21.43 12.00 18.99
CA LEU A 266 21.28 12.31 20.41
C LEU A 266 22.33 11.59 21.25
N ASN A 267 22.60 10.31 20.98
CA ASN A 267 23.65 9.56 21.68
C ASN A 267 25.03 10.19 21.47
N ASN A 268 25.37 10.60 20.25
CA ASN A 268 26.64 11.29 19.99
C ASN A 268 26.74 12.62 20.75
N ILE A 269 25.66 13.42 20.79
CA ILE A 269 25.65 14.71 21.53
C ILE A 269 25.77 14.50 23.05
N LEU A 270 25.19 13.42 23.59
CA LEU A 270 25.25 13.11 25.02
C LEU A 270 26.58 12.48 25.44
N HIS A 271 27.28 11.79 24.53
CA HIS A 271 28.58 11.17 24.81
C HIS A 271 29.78 12.06 24.46
N ASP A 272 29.64 13.04 23.55
CA ASP A 272 30.68 14.05 23.28
C ASP A 272 30.69 15.21 24.30
N ALA A 273 29.74 15.24 25.25
CA ALA A 273 29.61 16.27 26.28
C ALA A 273 30.16 15.87 27.67
N LEU A 274 30.92 14.78 27.76
CA LEU A 274 31.68 14.34 28.94
C LEU A 274 33.16 14.26 28.63
#